data_AF-A0A7W0DHF3-F1
#
_entry.id   AF-A0A7W0DHF3-F1
#
_cell.length_a   1.000
_cell.length_b   1.000
_cell.length_c   1.000
_cell.angle_alpha   90.00
_cell.angle_beta   90.00
_cell.angle_gamma   90.00
#
_symmetry.space_group_name_H-M   'P 1'
#
loop_
_entity.id
_entity.type
_entity.pdbx_description
1 polymer ?
#
loop_
_entity_poly.entity_id
_entity_poly.type
_entity_poly.pdbx_seq_one_letter_code
_entity_poly.pdbx_strand_id
1 'polypeptide(L)'
;MLLSGVLSVLLGITAIARDALFGTPPQYEYRFGLTAWGWIHLVIGLALLAASVGILTTRSWGRGAGVALGACSLVTQFMFIPYYPVWSISVMVLDLLAIWALARLAPDLA
;
A
#
# COMPACT_ATOMS: atom_id res chain seq x y z
N MET A 1 -0.53 8.94 0.07
CA MET A 1 0.75 8.24 0.30
C MET A 1 0.99 7.99 1.78
N LEU A 2 1.07 9.02 2.64
CA LEU A 2 1.35 8.85 4.08
C LEU A 2 0.35 7.90 4.77
N LEU A 3 -0.95 8.17 4.60
CA LEU A 3 -2.01 7.36 5.23
C LEU A 3 -1.96 5.90 4.74
N SER A 4 -1.92 5.65 3.43
CA SER A 4 -1.76 4.30 2.87
C SER A 4 -0.51 3.60 3.39
N GLY A 5 0.60 4.33 3.56
CA GLY A 5 1.84 3.81 4.12
C GLY A 5 1.68 3.34 5.56
N VAL A 6 1.10 4.18 6.42
CA VAL A 6 0.81 3.82 7.83
C VAL A 6 -0.10 2.61 7.90
N LEU A 7 -1.20 2.60 7.14
CA LEU A 7 -2.13 1.47 7.13
C LEU A 7 -1.45 0.19 6.64
N SER A 8 -0.63 0.25 5.60
CA SER A 8 0.09 -0.93 5.10
C SER A 8 1.12 -1.45 6.11
N VAL A 9 1.80 -0.58 6.86
CA VAL A 9 2.69 -0.99 7.97
C VAL A 9 1.90 -1.71 9.08
N LEU A 10 0.75 -1.15 9.50
CA LEU A 10 -0.08 -1.76 10.54
C LEU A 10 -0.63 -3.12 10.10
N LEU A 11 -1.08 -3.23 8.84
CA LEU A 11 -1.50 -4.50 8.25
C LEU A 11 -0.35 -5.51 8.26
N GLY A 12 0.84 -5.07 7.82
CA GLY A 12 2.03 -5.89 7.76
C GLY A 12 2.42 -6.47 9.13
N ILE A 13 2.51 -5.62 10.14
CA ILE A 13 2.79 -6.03 11.53
C ILE A 13 1.74 -7.01 12.04
N THR A 14 0.46 -6.75 11.78
CA THR A 14 -0.63 -7.63 12.23
C THR A 14 -0.55 -9.01 11.59
N ALA A 15 -0.28 -9.08 10.29
CA ALA A 15 -0.14 -10.32 9.54
C ALA A 15 1.12 -11.12 9.91
N ILE A 16 2.21 -10.45 10.29
CA ILE A 16 3.43 -11.11 10.81
C ILE A 16 3.20 -11.62 12.25
N ALA A 17 2.56 -10.82 13.11
CA ALA A 17 2.41 -11.14 14.52
C ALA A 17 1.30 -12.18 14.80
N ARG A 18 0.31 -12.30 13.92
CA ARG A 18 -0.82 -13.22 14.09
C ARG A 18 -1.08 -14.02 12.81
N ASP A 19 -0.41 -15.17 12.71
CA ASP A 19 -0.64 -16.16 11.63
C ASP A 19 -2.07 -16.76 11.63
N ALA A 20 -2.85 -16.53 12.68
CA ALA A 20 -4.12 -17.24 12.94
C ALA A 20 -5.38 -16.38 12.87
N LEU A 21 -5.31 -15.12 12.43
CA LEU A 21 -6.52 -14.31 12.44
C LEU A 21 -7.55 -14.79 11.40
N PHE A 22 -7.18 -15.21 10.19
CA PHE A 22 -8.14 -15.65 9.17
C PHE A 22 -7.55 -16.67 8.18
N GLY A 23 -8.28 -17.74 7.89
CA GLY A 23 -7.80 -18.87 7.08
C GLY A 23 -7.45 -18.48 5.63
N THR A 24 -6.43 -19.14 5.08
CA THR A 24 -6.04 -18.99 3.67
C THR A 24 -7.23 -19.28 2.75
N PRO A 25 -7.52 -18.43 1.75
CA PRO A 25 -8.62 -18.68 0.82
C PRO A 25 -8.44 -20.03 0.11
N PRO A 26 -9.45 -20.93 0.13
CA PRO A 26 -9.38 -22.16 -0.63
C PRO A 26 -9.33 -21.82 -2.14
N GLN A 27 -8.39 -22.43 -2.86
CA GLN A 27 -8.23 -22.30 -4.33
C GLN A 27 -7.82 -20.90 -4.86
N TYR A 28 -7.00 -20.14 -4.12
CA TYR A 28 -6.37 -18.93 -4.66
C TYR A 28 -4.99 -19.20 -5.28
N GLU A 29 -4.76 -18.71 -6.50
CA GLU A 29 -3.51 -18.90 -7.25
C GLU A 29 -2.33 -18.15 -6.62
N TYR A 30 -2.58 -16.97 -6.03
CA TYR A 30 -1.56 -16.16 -5.35
C TYR A 30 -1.56 -16.40 -3.83
N ARG A 31 -1.64 -17.68 -3.43
CA ARG A 31 -1.70 -18.07 -2.02
C ARG A 31 -0.35 -17.92 -1.31
N PHE A 32 0.03 -16.70 -0.96
CA PHE A 32 1.11 -16.52 0.01
C PHE A 32 0.59 -16.79 1.43
N GLY A 33 1.47 -17.31 2.30
CA GLY A 33 1.17 -17.37 3.73
C GLY A 33 0.95 -15.97 4.30
N LEU A 34 0.15 -15.85 5.37
CA LEU A 34 -0.15 -14.55 5.99
C LEU A 34 1.12 -13.82 6.42
N THR A 35 2.10 -14.53 6.99
CA THR A 35 3.41 -13.95 7.30
C THR A 35 4.11 -13.35 6.07
N ALA A 36 4.06 -14.01 4.90
CA ALA A 36 4.66 -13.49 3.67
C ALA A 36 3.94 -12.23 3.16
N TRP A 37 2.61 -12.23 3.17
CA TRP A 37 1.81 -11.02 2.90
C TRP A 37 2.13 -9.89 3.88
N GLY A 38 2.34 -10.23 5.15
CA GLY A 38 2.70 -9.26 6.18
C GLY A 38 4.01 -8.54 5.86
N TRP A 39 5.04 -9.26 5.44
CA TRP A 39 6.30 -8.66 4.99
C TRP A 39 6.14 -7.80 3.73
N ILE A 40 5.34 -8.24 2.75
CA ILE A 40 5.05 -7.48 1.54
C ILE A 40 4.43 -6.12 1.89
N HIS A 41 3.36 -6.11 2.69
CA HIS A 41 2.68 -4.86 3.08
C HIS A 41 3.54 -3.99 3.99
N LEU A 42 4.37 -4.58 4.85
CA LEU A 42 5.30 -3.84 5.69
C LEU A 42 6.34 -3.08 4.86
N VAL A 43 7.01 -3.75 3.92
CA VAL A 43 8.03 -3.13 3.06
C VAL A 43 7.42 -2.06 2.17
N ILE A 44 6.25 -2.33 1.56
CA ILE A 44 5.53 -1.34 0.76
C ILE A 44 5.11 -0.15 1.61
N GLY A 45 4.60 -0.39 2.81
CA GLY A 45 4.22 0.65 3.75
C GLY A 45 5.38 1.58 4.08
N LEU A 46 6.54 1.02 4.42
CA LEU A 46 7.76 1.80 4.68
C LEU A 46 8.22 2.59 3.44
N ALA A 47 8.15 2.00 2.25
CA ALA A 47 8.48 2.69 1.01
C ALA A 47 7.52 3.87 0.73
N LEU A 48 6.22 3.71 0.97
CA LEU A 48 5.23 4.78 0.86
C LEU A 48 5.50 5.91 1.87
N LEU A 49 5.94 5.59 3.08
CA LEU A 49 6.36 6.60 4.07
C LEU A 49 7.59 7.36 3.58
N ALA A 50 8.59 6.67 3.01
CA ALA A 50 9.75 7.32 2.41
C ALA A 50 9.35 8.24 1.23
N ALA A 51 8.46 7.78 0.35
CA ALA A 51 7.90 8.60 -0.73
C ALA A 51 7.16 9.84 -0.19
N SER A 52 6.44 9.69 0.92
CA SER A 52 5.75 10.80 1.56
C SER A 52 6.72 11.86 2.07
N VAL A 53 7.89 11.48 2.59
CA VAL A 53 8.94 12.45 2.93
C VAL A 53 9.40 13.22 1.69
N GLY A 54 9.64 12.53 0.57
CA GLY A 54 10.01 13.18 -0.69
C GLY A 54 8.96 14.16 -1.20
N ILE A 55 7.67 13.82 -1.06
CA ILE A 55 6.54 14.68 -1.43
C ILE A 55 6.44 15.90 -0.51
N LEU A 56 6.47 15.70 0.82
CA LEU A 56 6.30 16.76 1.82
C LEU A 56 7.48 17.72 1.87
N THR A 57 8.67 17.28 1.44
CA THR A 57 9.88 18.11 1.36
C THR A 57 10.15 18.63 -0.06
N THR A 58 9.17 18.53 -0.95
CA THR A 58 9.22 19.05 -2.34
C THR A 58 10.46 18.57 -3.11
N ARG A 59 10.87 17.32 -2.92
CA ARG A 59 11.99 16.73 -3.66
C ARG A 59 11.55 16.33 -5.07
N SER A 60 12.44 16.50 -6.05
CA SER A 60 12.18 16.18 -7.46
C SER A 60 11.75 14.72 -7.71
N TRP A 61 12.22 13.79 -6.88
CA TRP A 61 11.87 12.37 -6.98
C TRP A 61 10.55 12.01 -6.28
N GLY A 62 10.02 12.86 -5.39
CA GLY A 62 8.88 12.53 -4.51
C GLY A 62 7.62 12.18 -5.28
N ARG A 63 7.29 12.95 -6.32
CA ARG A 63 6.12 12.72 -7.18
C ARG A 63 6.22 11.39 -7.93
N GLY A 64 7.35 11.15 -8.61
CA GLY A 64 7.57 9.92 -9.37
C GLY A 64 7.55 8.68 -8.48
N ALA A 65 8.24 8.74 -7.34
CA ALA A 65 8.25 7.65 -6.35
C ALA A 65 6.86 7.40 -5.76
N GLY A 66 6.09 8.46 -5.44
CA GLY A 66 4.73 8.34 -4.93
C GLY A 66 3.78 7.65 -5.90
N VAL A 67 3.86 7.99 -7.20
CA VAL A 67 3.03 7.32 -8.22
C VAL A 67 3.42 5.85 -8.37
N ALA A 68 4.71 5.55 -8.50
CA ALA A 68 5.19 4.18 -8.67
C ALA A 68 4.84 3.29 -7.46
N LEU A 69 5.14 3.76 -6.25
CA LEU A 69 4.89 3.02 -5.02
C LEU A 69 3.40 2.93 -4.68
N GLY A 70 2.63 3.97 -4.98
CA GLY A 70 1.17 3.92 -4.88
C GLY A 70 0.56 2.86 -5.80
N ALA A 71 1.10 2.69 -7.01
CA ALA A 71 0.64 1.65 -7.94
C ALA A 71 0.99 0.25 -7.44
N CYS A 72 2.21 0.05 -6.92
CA CYS A 72 2.59 -1.20 -6.27
C CYS A 72 1.67 -1.52 -5.09
N SER A 73 1.41 -0.54 -4.22
CA SER A 73 0.49 -0.69 -3.09
C SER A 73 -0.90 -1.12 -3.55
N LEU A 74 -1.47 -0.43 -4.53
CA LEU A 74 -2.78 -0.75 -5.09
C LEU A 74 -2.84 -2.20 -5.60
N VAL A 75 -1.84 -2.64 -6.37
CA VAL A 75 -1.76 -4.01 -6.88
C VAL A 75 -1.69 -5.02 -5.73
N THR A 76 -0.85 -4.77 -4.72
CA THR A 76 -0.76 -5.68 -3.57
C THR A 76 -2.04 -5.73 -2.74
N GLN A 77 -2.72 -4.60 -2.57
CA GLN A 77 -4.03 -4.59 -1.91
C GLN A 77 -5.08 -5.34 -2.74
N PHE A 78 -5.07 -5.21 -4.07
CA PHE A 78 -5.96 -5.99 -4.94
C PHE A 78 -5.74 -7.49 -4.78
N MET A 79 -4.49 -7.94 -4.74
CA MET A 79 -4.15 -9.35 -4.50
C MET A 79 -4.52 -9.81 -3.08
N PHE A 80 -4.58 -8.89 -2.12
CA PHE A 80 -4.95 -9.18 -0.73
C PHE A 80 -6.47 -9.17 -0.47
N ILE A 81 -7.29 -8.81 -1.47
CA ILE A 81 -8.77 -8.79 -1.35
C ILE A 81 -9.33 -10.10 -0.78
N PRO A 82 -8.93 -11.31 -1.24
CA PRO A 82 -9.48 -12.56 -0.70
C PRO A 82 -9.18 -12.80 0.79
N TYR A 83 -8.16 -12.12 1.35
CA TYR A 83 -7.77 -12.22 2.75
C TYR A 83 -8.48 -11.17 3.61
N TYR A 84 -8.53 -9.92 3.16
CA TYR A 84 -9.20 -8.84 3.89
C TYR A 84 -9.82 -7.79 2.95
N PRO A 85 -11.04 -8.03 2.44
CA PRO A 85 -11.63 -7.22 1.37
C PRO A 85 -11.83 -5.75 1.78
N VAL A 86 -12.42 -5.50 2.95
CA VAL A 86 -12.75 -4.13 3.41
C VAL A 86 -11.49 -3.29 3.61
N TRP A 87 -10.44 -3.88 4.21
CA TRP A 87 -9.16 -3.21 4.39
C TRP A 87 -8.50 -2.90 3.05
N SER A 88 -8.43 -3.91 2.19
CA SER A 88 -7.80 -3.82 0.87
C SER A 88 -8.45 -2.72 0.02
N ILE A 89 -9.78 -2.74 -0.10
CA ILE A 89 -10.54 -1.76 -0.88
C ILE A 89 -10.34 -0.34 -0.31
N SER A 90 -10.32 -0.20 1.01
CA SER A 90 -10.11 1.10 1.66
C SER A 90 -8.75 1.69 1.31
N VAL A 91 -7.67 0.90 1.37
CA VAL A 91 -6.32 1.36 1.00
C VAL A 91 -6.20 1.58 -0.51
N MET A 92 -6.82 0.73 -1.35
CA MET A 92 -6.86 0.93 -2.81
C MET A 92 -7.50 2.26 -3.20
N VAL A 93 -8.59 2.67 -2.54
CA VAL A 93 -9.23 3.97 -2.78
C VAL A 93 -8.28 5.11 -2.42
N LEU A 94 -7.59 5.02 -1.28
CA LEU A 94 -6.58 6.01 -0.89
C LEU A 94 -5.42 6.09 -1.90
N ASP A 95 -4.98 4.95 -2.42
CA ASP A 95 -3.92 4.88 -3.42
C ASP A 95 -4.35 5.51 -4.75
N LEU A 96 -5.55 5.19 -5.24
CA LEU A 96 -6.11 5.80 -6.46
C LEU A 96 -6.22 7.32 -6.34
N LEU A 97 -6.78 7.81 -5.23
CA LEU A 97 -6.93 9.25 -4.99
C LEU A 97 -5.58 9.95 -4.94
N ALA A 98 -4.60 9.34 -4.25
CA ALA A 98 -3.28 9.93 -4.11
C ALA A 98 -2.47 9.87 -5.41
N ILE A 99 -2.56 8.78 -6.18
CA ILE A 99 -1.97 8.70 -7.53
C ILE A 99 -2.59 9.77 -8.44
N TRP A 100 -3.92 9.89 -8.43
CA TRP A 100 -4.62 10.90 -9.22
C TRP A 100 -4.18 12.32 -8.85
N ALA A 101 -4.06 12.63 -7.56
CA ALA A 101 -3.59 13.92 -7.08
C ALA A 101 -2.14 14.20 -7.53
N LEU A 102 -1.24 13.23 -7.42
CA LEU A 102 0.14 13.37 -7.86
C LEU A 102 0.28 13.47 -9.38
N ALA A 103 -0.57 12.79 -10.15
CA ALA A 103 -0.52 12.81 -11.60
C ALA A 103 -1.13 14.09 -12.18
N ARG A 104 -2.26 14.56 -11.62
CA ARG A 104 -3.09 15.60 -12.23
C ARG A 104 -3.04 16.95 -11.53
N LEU A 105 -2.91 17.00 -10.18
CA LEU A 105 -2.95 18.28 -9.45
C LEU A 105 -1.56 18.88 -9.21
N ALA A 106 -0.54 18.05 -9.14
CA ALA A 106 0.83 18.54 -8.91
C ALA A 106 1.48 19.36 -10.06
N PRO A 107 1.05 19.33 -11.34
CA PRO A 107 1.59 20.24 -12.36
C PRO A 107 1.21 21.72 -12.12
N ASP A 108 0.09 21.98 -11.44
CA ASP A 108 -0.55 23.30 -11.42
C ASP A 108 -0.21 24.11 -10.15
N LEU A 109 0.57 23.53 -9.23
CA LEU A 109 0.90 24.09 -7.90
C LEU A 109 2.40 24.36 -7.72
N ALA A 110 3.20 24.27 -8.79
CA ALA A 110 4.64 24.54 -8.82
C ALA A 110 4.94 25.71 -9.77
#